data_AF-A0A658NR39-F1
#
_entry.id   AF-A0A658NR39-F1
#
_cell.length_a   1.000
_cell.length_b   1.000
_cell.length_c   1.000
_cell.angle_alpha   90.00
_cell.angle_beta   90.00
_cell.angle_gamma   90.00
#
_symmetry.space_group_name_H-M   'P 1'
#
loop_
_entity.id
_entity.type
_entity.pdbx_description
1 polymer ?
#
loop_
_entity_poly.entity_id
_entity_poly.type
_entity_poly.pdbx_seq_one_letter_code
_entity_poly.pdbx_strand_id
1 'polypeptide(L)'
;INGVEIIRRLRQCPGLERLRGTLILVPVVNVYGFVRQSRYLPDRRDLNRCFPGSDKGSLAARLANAFLEEIVAKTDFGVDLHTGAVHRE
;
A
#
# COMPACT_ATOMS: atom_id res chain seq x y z
N ILE A 1 -5.39 -7.58 -6.29
CA ILE A 1 -5.59 -8.72 -5.35
C ILE A 1 -4.32 -9.56 -5.24
N ASN A 2 -3.61 -9.85 -6.34
CA ASN A 2 -2.37 -10.67 -6.31
C ASN A 2 -1.34 -10.21 -5.27
N GLY A 3 -1.06 -8.89 -5.18
CA GLY A 3 -0.12 -8.36 -4.19
C GLY A 3 -0.50 -8.70 -2.73
N VAL A 4 -1.79 -8.65 -2.40
CA VAL A 4 -2.32 -8.99 -1.07
C VAL A 4 -1.99 -10.45 -0.72
N GLU A 5 -2.26 -11.37 -1.65
CA GLU A 5 -2.00 -12.80 -1.43
C GLU A 5 -0.50 -13.13 -1.43
N ILE A 6 0.29 -12.45 -2.26
CA ILE A 6 1.76 -12.58 -2.24
C ILE A 6 2.30 -12.20 -0.86
N ILE A 7 1.89 -11.05 -0.31
CA ILE A 7 2.31 -10.61 1.03
C ILE A 7 1.83 -11.59 2.11
N ARG A 8 0.60 -12.09 2.00
CA ARG A 8 0.05 -13.09 2.94
C ARG A 8 0.88 -14.37 2.97
N ARG A 9 1.28 -14.89 1.79
CA ARG A 9 2.14 -16.07 1.68
C ARG A 9 3.58 -15.79 2.11
N LEU A 10 4.10 -14.61 1.78
CA LEU A 10 5.44 -14.18 2.19
C LEU A 10 5.58 -14.23 3.71
N ARG A 11 4.56 -13.76 4.46
CA ARG A 11 4.52 -13.85 5.93
C ARG A 11 4.68 -15.28 6.47
N GLN A 12 4.28 -16.29 5.71
CA GLN A 12 4.38 -17.71 6.07
C GLN A 12 5.63 -18.38 5.50
N CYS A 13 6.50 -17.65 4.81
CA CYS A 13 7.68 -18.21 4.18
C CYS A 13 8.75 -18.51 5.24
N PRO A 14 9.19 -19.78 5.40
CA PRO A 14 10.23 -20.14 6.38
C PRO A 14 11.55 -19.39 6.15
N GLY A 15 11.80 -18.95 4.91
CA GLY A 15 12.98 -18.16 4.58
C GLY A 15 13.11 -16.85 5.35
N LEU A 16 11.99 -16.28 5.84
CA LEU A 16 11.99 -15.05 6.63
C LEU A 16 12.61 -15.22 8.02
N GLU A 17 12.67 -16.45 8.56
CA GLU A 17 13.32 -16.71 9.85
C GLU A 17 14.81 -16.35 9.85
N ARG A 18 15.43 -16.30 8.66
CA ARG A 18 16.85 -15.96 8.47
C ARG A 18 17.06 -14.49 8.10
N LEU A 19 16.00 -13.69 8.06
CA LEU A 19 16.11 -12.28 7.71
C LEU A 19 16.90 -11.54 8.79
N ARG A 20 17.87 -10.72 8.36
CA ARG A 20 18.56 -9.76 9.24
C ARG A 20 18.08 -8.36 8.90
N GLY A 21 17.52 -7.66 9.88
CA GLY A 21 16.87 -6.36 9.70
C GLY A 21 15.37 -6.43 9.98
N THR A 22 14.61 -5.49 9.41
CA THR A 22 13.16 -5.37 9.64
C THR A 22 12.43 -5.40 8.31
N LEU A 23 11.39 -6.24 8.21
CA LEU A 23 10.48 -6.29 7.07
C LEU A 23 9.10 -5.80 7.51
N ILE A 24 8.67 -4.66 6.98
CA ILE A 24 7.31 -4.15 7.19
C ILE A 24 6.42 -4.66 6.05
N LEU A 25 5.39 -5.43 6.39
CA LEU A 25 4.45 -5.98 5.42
C LEU A 25 3.13 -5.22 5.48
N VAL A 26 2.80 -4.50 4.41
CA VAL A 26 1.53 -3.77 4.28
C VAL A 26 0.70 -4.38 3.16
N PRO A 27 -0.14 -5.40 3.45
CA PRO A 27 -0.89 -6.10 2.42
C PRO A 27 -1.91 -5.21 1.70
N VAL A 28 -2.47 -4.20 2.39
CA VAL A 28 -3.45 -3.28 1.83
C VAL A 28 -3.22 -1.88 2.40
N VAL A 29 -2.95 -0.90 1.54
CA VAL A 29 -2.85 0.52 1.92
C VAL A 29 -4.22 1.21 1.80
N ASN A 30 -4.84 1.15 0.62
CA ASN A 30 -6.20 1.66 0.40
C ASN A 30 -7.26 0.65 0.85
N VAL A 31 -7.50 0.54 2.16
CA VAL A 31 -8.49 -0.39 2.73
C VAL A 31 -9.90 -0.13 2.18
N TYR A 32 -10.28 1.13 1.99
CA TYR A 32 -11.59 1.49 1.41
C TYR A 32 -11.75 0.95 -0.01
N GLY A 33 -10.75 1.16 -0.85
CA GLY A 33 -10.72 0.65 -2.22
C GLY A 33 -10.76 -0.88 -2.23
N PHE A 34 -10.01 -1.53 -1.34
CA PHE A 34 -9.99 -2.99 -1.25
C PHE A 34 -11.37 -3.57 -0.90
N VAL A 35 -12.02 -3.08 0.16
CA VAL A 35 -13.34 -3.57 0.59
C VAL A 35 -14.41 -3.31 -0.48
N ARG A 36 -14.31 -2.19 -1.20
CA ARG A 36 -15.25 -1.82 -2.27
C ARG A 36 -14.87 -2.33 -3.66
N GLN A 37 -13.82 -3.15 -3.76
CA GLN A 37 -13.26 -3.61 -5.04
C GLN A 37 -13.03 -2.47 -6.05
N SER A 38 -12.55 -1.32 -5.56
CA SER A 38 -12.34 -0.09 -6.32
C SER A 38 -10.88 0.38 -6.23
N ARG A 39 -10.41 1.04 -7.28
CA ARG A 39 -9.13 1.75 -7.30
C ARG A 39 -9.15 3.00 -6.41
N TYR A 40 -10.32 3.59 -6.23
CA TYR A 40 -10.46 4.92 -5.64
C TYR A 40 -10.84 4.88 -4.16
N LEU A 41 -10.44 5.91 -3.41
CA LEU A 41 -10.96 6.17 -2.07
C LEU A 41 -12.42 6.67 -2.10
N PRO A 42 -13.11 6.75 -0.95
CA PRO A 42 -14.47 7.28 -0.86
C PRO A 42 -14.64 8.69 -1.43
N ASP A 43 -13.58 9.50 -1.41
CA ASP A 43 -13.50 10.83 -2.03
C ASP A 43 -13.23 10.80 -3.54
N ARG A 44 -13.33 9.61 -4.16
CA ARG A 44 -13.11 9.33 -5.60
C ARG A 44 -11.70 9.61 -6.10
N ARG A 45 -10.72 9.75 -5.21
CA ARG A 45 -9.32 10.01 -5.60
C ARG A 45 -8.51 8.72 -5.67
N ASP A 46 -7.56 8.70 -6.59
CA ASP A 46 -6.55 7.66 -6.70
C ASP A 46 -5.43 7.96 -5.70
N LEU A 47 -5.22 7.08 -4.73
CA LEU A 47 -4.22 7.25 -3.67
C LEU A 47 -2.82 7.51 -4.23
N ASN A 48 -2.45 6.83 -5.31
CA ASN A 48 -1.11 6.95 -5.91
C ASN A 48 -0.85 8.34 -6.52
N ARG A 49 -1.90 9.14 -6.72
CA ARG A 49 -1.79 10.53 -7.19
C ARG A 49 -1.83 11.55 -6.05
N CYS A 50 -1.91 11.09 -4.80
CA CYS A 50 -2.04 11.95 -3.63
C CYS A 50 -0.76 12.02 -2.79
N PHE A 51 0.29 11.27 -3.11
CA PHE A 51 1.60 11.42 -2.47
C PHE A 51 2.28 12.75 -2.86
N PRO A 52 3.00 13.43 -1.94
CA PRO A 52 3.35 12.99 -0.58
C PRO A 52 2.20 13.10 0.44
N GLY A 53 1.10 13.76 0.09
CA GLY A 53 -0.07 13.91 0.95
C GLY A 53 -0.12 15.27 1.65
N SER A 54 -1.13 15.42 2.51
CA SER A 54 -1.26 16.55 3.45
C SER A 54 -2.19 16.17 4.59
N ASP A 55 -1.80 16.52 5.82
CA ASP A 55 -2.58 16.38 7.06
C ASP A 55 -3.94 17.10 7.03
N LYS A 56 -4.02 18.22 6.28
CA LYS A 56 -5.23 19.04 6.08
C LYS A 56 -5.89 18.82 4.72
N GLY A 57 -5.38 17.87 3.93
CA GLY A 57 -5.89 17.56 2.59
C GLY A 57 -7.17 16.69 2.59
N SER A 58 -7.50 16.17 1.41
CA SER A 58 -8.59 15.20 1.27
C SER A 58 -8.31 13.90 2.04
N LEU A 59 -9.30 13.01 2.15
CA LEU A 59 -9.10 11.70 2.79
C LEU A 59 -7.91 10.94 2.16
N ALA A 60 -7.82 10.93 0.83
CA ALA A 60 -6.70 10.33 0.11
C ALA A 60 -5.35 11.00 0.45
N ALA A 61 -5.30 12.34 0.52
CA ALA A 61 -4.08 13.07 0.86
C ALA A 61 -3.64 12.84 2.31
N ARG A 62 -4.59 12.76 3.25
CA ARG A 62 -4.31 12.47 4.67
C ARG A 62 -3.79 11.05 4.85
N LEU A 63 -4.37 10.08 4.13
CA LEU A 63 -3.88 8.71 4.12
C LEU A 63 -2.48 8.61 3.52
N ALA A 64 -2.23 9.29 2.40
CA ALA A 64 -0.90 9.33 1.78
C ALA A 64 0.15 9.92 2.74
N ASN A 65 -0.19 11.03 3.43
CA ASN A 65 0.69 11.68 4.39
C ASN A 65 1.05 10.73 5.55
N ALA A 66 0.04 10.14 6.18
CA ALA A 66 0.26 9.21 7.29
C ALA A 66 1.05 7.98 6.86
N PHE A 67 0.78 7.42 5.66
CA PHE A 67 1.54 6.28 5.16
C PHE A 67 3.01 6.64 4.89
N LEU A 68 3.27 7.84 4.36
CA LEU A 68 4.61 8.32 4.11
C LEU A 68 5.39 8.50 5.43
N GLU A 69 4.83 9.23 6.38
CA GLU A 69 5.48 9.56 7.66
C GLU A 69 5.64 8.32 8.56
N GLU A 70 4.61 7.49 8.66
CA GLU A 70 4.59 6.42 9.66
C GLU A 70 5.19 5.11 9.17
N ILE A 71 5.26 4.90 7.85
CA ILE A 71 5.75 3.66 7.26
C ILE A 71 6.96 3.93 6.36
N VAL A 72 6.78 4.67 5.26
CA VAL A 72 7.82 4.80 4.22
C VAL A 72 9.08 5.48 4.76
N ALA A 73 8.94 6.53 5.58
CA ALA A 73 10.07 7.26 6.17
C ALA A 73 10.92 6.41 7.14
N LYS A 74 10.41 5.24 7.58
CA LYS A 74 11.11 4.29 8.45
C LYS A 74 11.75 3.13 7.66
N THR A 75 11.78 3.22 6.33
CA THR A 75 12.32 2.18 5.44
C THR A 75 13.49 2.69 4.60
N ASP A 76 14.50 1.84 4.42
CA ASP A 76 15.60 2.12 3.49
C ASP A 76 15.22 1.78 2.04
N PHE A 77 14.33 0.79 1.87
CA PHE A 77 13.87 0.29 0.57
C PHE A 77 12.37 0.01 0.60
N GLY A 78 11.68 0.34 -0.50
CA GLY A 78 10.26 0.05 -0.70
C GLY A 78 10.02 -0.82 -1.94
N VAL A 79 9.12 -1.79 -1.82
CA VAL A 79 8.64 -2.64 -2.93
C VAL A 79 7.12 -2.54 -2.97
N ASP A 80 6.58 -1.95 -4.04
CA ASP A 80 5.13 -1.85 -4.27
C ASP A 80 4.69 -2.85 -5.35
N LEU A 81 3.64 -3.63 -5.05
CA LEU A 81 3.14 -4.71 -5.91
C LEU A 81 1.88 -4.24 -6.65
N HIS A 82 2.06 -3.80 -7.90
CA HIS A 82 0.95 -3.44 -8.78
C HIS A 82 0.59 -4.56 -9.77
N THR A 83 -0.70 -4.73 -10.00
CA THR A 83 -1.24 -5.50 -11.12
C THR A 83 -1.91 -4.53 -12.10
N GLY A 84 -1.83 -4.81 -13.40
CA GLY A 84 -2.58 -4.06 -14.41
C GLY A 84 -4.08 -4.04 -14.09
N ALA A 85 -4.74 -2.93 -14.41
CA ALA A 85 -6.19 -2.89 -14.42
C ALA A 85 -6.69 -3.73 -15.62
N VAL A 86 -7.77 -4.48 -15.43
CA VAL A 86 -8.53 -5.07 -16.53
C VAL A 86 -8.99 -3.89 -17.41
N HIS A 87 -8.66 -3.90 -18.71
CA HIS A 87 -8.80 -2.81 -19.72
C HIS A 87 -7.70 -1.73 -19.74
N ARG A 88 -6.46 -2.12 -20.01
CA ARG A 88 -5.55 -1.29 -20.82
C ARG A 88 -5.36 -1.98 -22.16
N GLU A 89 -6.26 -1.70 -23.10
CA GLU A 89 -6.02 -1.81 -24.54
C GLU A 89 -5.81 -0.40 -25.08
#